data_AF-A0A7L9C4A0-F1
#
_entry.id   AF-A0A7L9C4A0-F1
#
_cell.length_a   1.000
_cell.length_b   1.000
_cell.length_c   1.000
_cell.angle_alpha   90.00
_cell.angle_beta   90.00
_cell.angle_gamma   90.00
#
_symmetry.space_group_name_H-M   'P 1'
#
loop_
_entity.id
_entity.type
_entity.pdbx_description
1 polymer ?
#
loop_
_entity_poly.entity_id
_entity_poly.type
_entity_poly.pdbx_seq_one_letter_code
_entity_poly.pdbx_strand_id
1 'polypeptide(L)'
;MSEGTRIVTLMGVFALFGCIQFGCEQQAVKKTEAVTIKQAGEKEVQAKPEEVARVETPAPRPVKKEEMASHPKDKRTIQQIISEITGEKIGPDNSGDLYHGGLTATYTPPEELLPGEGKFGKLFGFLPLIRWYDPDHYYTPNLNVSGEFKHEECVMCHMVQTPGIVAQWKKSKHATAEKGIVGCDKCHGNNHQQLYMPSWRHCGECHPEQKNGHRAGKFGSHTYAFHVSIVETPWQIAKPAAEVTACATCHGIAENRCDGCHTRHDFSLAEARKPNNCGICHTGLDHYEYEMYKESYHGMIYESEQHTWDWTKPMKPANYKTPTCAYCHMKDGEHNAQKASTINSHMGTALVDRGAPRFKEARQNWVDTCKGCHSPRWATDQFEAMDEAVKISFTKWREAMKIVVDLYNDGMLDPMPNDLAPDYAGHYTFSLLGGEGRMYNVSDIERTSFEMLVYITNAVYKAMAHGAMYGATYGKGAFLQDRWLIQIKSEASRLRRFKALENQVGIEHKAYDFWKHGEYTDMLLGWKRKPGDVDKAACKHEGEKCLVE
;
A
#
# COMPACT_ATOMS: atom_id res chain seq x y z
N MET A 1 18.89 -57.63 33.08
CA MET A 1 17.66 -58.30 33.53
C MET A 1 16.54 -57.28 33.49
N SER A 2 15.41 -57.72 32.94
CA SER A 2 14.13 -57.05 32.66
C SER A 2 13.56 -56.27 33.87
N GLU A 3 12.61 -55.34 33.77
CA GLU A 3 11.30 -55.30 33.08
C GLU A 3 10.91 -53.81 32.89
N GLY A 4 10.12 -53.30 31.92
CA GLY A 4 9.14 -53.87 31.01
C GLY A 4 7.72 -53.52 31.46
N THR A 5 7.09 -52.43 30.97
CA THR A 5 5.63 -52.34 30.66
C THR A 5 5.33 -51.12 29.77
N ARG A 6 4.40 -51.35 28.84
CA ARG A 6 4.01 -50.60 27.63
C ARG A 6 3.10 -49.39 27.88
N ILE A 7 3.19 -48.38 27.03
CA ILE A 7 2.08 -47.47 26.70
C ILE A 7 1.91 -47.48 25.18
N VAL A 8 0.67 -47.74 24.76
CA VAL A 8 0.19 -47.78 23.37
C VAL A 8 -0.24 -46.37 22.98
N THR A 9 0.18 -45.89 21.81
CA THR A 9 -0.49 -44.74 21.16
C THR A 9 -0.59 -45.05 19.67
N LEU A 10 -1.83 -45.10 19.19
CA LEU A 10 -2.19 -45.32 17.79
C LEU A 10 -1.65 -44.19 16.90
N MET A 11 -0.94 -44.57 15.84
CA MET A 11 -0.61 -43.71 14.71
C MET A 11 -1.79 -43.63 13.74
N GLY A 12 -2.24 -42.40 13.45
CA GLY A 12 -3.13 -42.07 12.33
C GLY A 12 -2.37 -41.22 11.30
N VAL A 13 -2.05 -41.85 10.18
CA VAL A 13 -1.77 -41.36 8.81
C VAL A 13 -1.56 -39.84 8.62
N PHE A 14 -0.32 -39.45 8.30
CA PHE A 14 0.02 -38.22 7.57
C PHE A 14 0.70 -38.64 6.25
N ALA A 15 0.16 -38.20 5.11
CA ALA A 15 0.83 -38.26 3.81
C ALA A 15 1.01 -36.83 3.31
N LEU A 16 2.23 -36.32 3.45
CA LEU A 16 2.73 -35.07 2.88
C LEU A 16 3.57 -35.43 1.64
N PHE A 17 3.25 -34.81 0.49
CA PHE A 17 4.03 -34.90 -0.74
C PHE A 17 5.40 -34.22 -0.56
N GLY A 18 6.47 -34.96 -0.84
CA GLY A 18 7.86 -34.50 -0.73
C GLY A 18 8.39 -33.86 -2.02
N CYS A 19 9.13 -32.77 -1.85
CA CYS A 19 10.20 -32.32 -2.76
C CYS A 19 11.52 -32.96 -2.31
N ILE A 20 12.33 -33.44 -3.25
CA ILE A 20 13.76 -33.71 -3.01
C ILE A 20 14.57 -33.14 -4.19
N GLN A 21 15.45 -32.20 -3.87
CA GLN A 21 16.69 -31.94 -4.62
C GLN A 21 17.83 -32.68 -3.91
N PHE A 22 18.77 -33.24 -4.68
CA PHE A 22 20.21 -33.28 -4.33
C PHE A 22 21.04 -33.41 -5.62
N GLY A 23 22.17 -32.70 -5.69
CA GLY A 23 23.06 -32.58 -6.84
C GLY A 23 24.47 -33.19 -6.66
N CYS A 24 25.38 -32.77 -7.57
CA CYS A 24 26.82 -33.09 -7.76
C CYS A 24 27.14 -34.48 -8.36
N GLU A 25 28.12 -34.70 -9.27
CA GLU A 25 29.20 -33.89 -9.88
C GLU A 25 29.72 -34.61 -11.17
N GLN A 26 30.46 -33.91 -12.04
CA GLN A 26 30.86 -34.29 -13.41
C GLN A 26 32.14 -35.14 -13.55
N GLN A 27 32.28 -35.90 -14.66
CA GLN A 27 33.58 -36.15 -15.32
C GLN A 27 33.53 -36.20 -16.87
N ALA A 28 34.34 -35.32 -17.47
CA ALA A 28 35.07 -35.28 -18.76
C ALA A 28 34.63 -36.02 -20.07
N VAL A 29 34.21 -35.19 -21.04
CA VAL A 29 34.58 -35.04 -22.49
C VAL A 29 35.05 -36.24 -23.34
N LYS A 30 34.38 -36.45 -24.50
CA LYS A 30 35.01 -36.66 -25.83
C LYS A 30 34.17 -36.05 -26.97
N LYS A 31 34.86 -35.40 -27.91
CA LYS A 31 34.37 -34.68 -29.12
C LYS A 31 33.83 -35.62 -30.21
N THR A 32 32.82 -35.18 -30.96
CA THR A 32 32.73 -35.43 -32.42
C THR A 32 31.84 -34.41 -33.17
N GLU A 33 32.51 -33.74 -34.10
CA GLU A 33 32.18 -33.16 -35.43
C GLU A 33 30.77 -32.76 -35.89
N ALA A 34 30.76 -31.60 -36.54
CA ALA A 34 29.66 -30.93 -37.23
C ALA A 34 29.47 -31.46 -38.66
N VAL A 35 28.21 -31.51 -39.12
CA VAL A 35 27.85 -31.79 -40.52
C VAL A 35 27.25 -30.54 -41.16
N THR A 36 27.90 -30.08 -42.23
CA THR A 36 27.54 -28.95 -43.09
C THR A 36 26.48 -29.36 -44.11
N ILE A 37 25.43 -28.55 -44.31
CA ILE A 37 24.47 -28.70 -45.42
C ILE A 37 24.84 -27.72 -46.53
N LYS A 38 25.01 -28.24 -47.77
CA LYS A 38 25.23 -27.47 -49.00
C LYS A 38 23.90 -27.18 -49.71
N GLN A 39 23.77 -25.97 -50.26
CA GLN A 39 22.75 -25.56 -51.23
C GLN A 39 23.01 -26.15 -52.62
N ALA A 40 21.94 -26.46 -53.36
CA ALA A 40 21.92 -26.43 -54.83
C ALA A 40 20.48 -26.40 -55.40
N GLY A 41 20.23 -25.43 -56.29
CA GLY A 41 19.57 -25.68 -57.60
C GLY A 41 18.08 -25.38 -57.73
N GLU A 42 17.76 -24.23 -58.34
CA GLU A 42 16.47 -23.92 -58.96
C GLU A 42 16.22 -24.80 -60.20
N LYS A 43 14.97 -25.25 -60.37
CA LYS A 43 14.41 -25.67 -61.66
C LYS A 43 12.95 -25.24 -61.77
N GLU A 44 12.66 -24.46 -62.80
CA GLU A 44 11.31 -24.13 -63.26
C GLU A 44 10.54 -25.37 -63.71
N VAL A 45 9.27 -25.46 -63.31
CA VAL A 45 8.28 -26.36 -63.92
C VAL A 45 7.02 -25.54 -64.21
N GLN A 46 6.72 -25.37 -65.50
CA GLN A 46 5.45 -24.83 -65.99
C GLN A 46 4.30 -25.80 -65.68
N ALA A 47 3.26 -25.31 -65.00
CA ALA A 47 1.98 -25.99 -64.86
C ALA A 47 0.87 -25.16 -65.55
N LYS A 48 0.02 -25.85 -66.32
CA LYS A 48 -1.13 -25.31 -67.04
C LYS A 48 -2.21 -24.78 -66.07
N PRO A 49 -3.06 -23.81 -66.46
CA PRO A 49 -4.11 -23.31 -65.59
C PRO A 49 -5.31 -24.27 -65.56
N GLU A 50 -5.66 -24.75 -64.37
CA GLU A 50 -6.99 -25.30 -64.09
C GLU A 50 -7.96 -24.16 -63.76
N GLU A 51 -9.15 -24.24 -64.33
CA GLU A 51 -10.23 -23.28 -64.23
C GLU A 51 -10.86 -23.36 -62.82
N VAL A 52 -10.55 -22.38 -61.96
CA VAL A 52 -11.15 -22.30 -60.61
C VAL A 52 -12.55 -21.70 -60.74
N ALA A 53 -13.57 -22.53 -60.57
CA ALA A 53 -14.95 -22.08 -60.42
C ALA A 53 -15.07 -21.09 -59.26
N ARG A 54 -15.61 -19.91 -59.56
CA ARG A 54 -15.88 -18.82 -58.61
C ARG A 54 -16.95 -19.30 -57.63
N VAL A 55 -16.57 -19.69 -56.42
CA VAL A 55 -17.51 -19.88 -55.31
C VAL A 55 -18.01 -18.50 -54.91
N GLU A 56 -19.25 -18.19 -55.23
CA GLU A 56 -19.92 -17.00 -54.74
C GLU A 56 -19.95 -17.06 -53.20
N THR A 57 -19.34 -16.05 -52.58
CA THR A 57 -19.49 -15.82 -51.14
C THR A 57 -20.95 -15.47 -50.88
N PRO A 58 -21.66 -16.15 -49.96
CA PRO A 58 -23.01 -15.76 -49.62
C PRO A 58 -22.98 -14.34 -49.06
N ALA A 59 -23.85 -13.47 -49.55
CA ALA A 59 -24.04 -12.13 -49.01
C ALA A 59 -24.24 -12.20 -47.49
N PRO A 60 -23.69 -11.24 -46.70
CA PRO A 60 -23.86 -11.23 -45.27
C PRO A 60 -25.36 -11.18 -44.96
N ARG A 61 -25.86 -12.18 -44.22
CA ARG A 61 -27.23 -12.16 -43.70
C ARG A 61 -27.37 -10.89 -42.84
N PRO A 62 -28.51 -10.18 -42.90
CA PRO A 62 -28.75 -9.06 -42.00
C PRO A 62 -28.67 -9.58 -40.57
N VAL A 63 -27.63 -9.17 -39.85
CA VAL A 63 -27.52 -9.39 -38.41
C VAL A 63 -28.69 -8.64 -37.82
N LYS A 64 -29.61 -9.35 -37.16
CA LYS A 64 -30.70 -8.71 -36.42
C LYS A 64 -30.06 -7.73 -35.44
N LYS A 65 -30.64 -6.52 -35.32
CA LYS A 65 -30.41 -5.64 -34.17
C LYS A 65 -30.94 -6.35 -32.92
N GLU A 66 -30.24 -7.37 -32.45
CA GLU A 66 -30.44 -7.94 -31.14
C GLU A 66 -29.61 -7.09 -30.20
N GLU A 67 -30.29 -6.26 -29.43
CA GLU A 67 -29.77 -5.70 -28.20
C GLU A 67 -29.30 -6.91 -27.38
N MET A 68 -27.99 -7.12 -27.24
CA MET A 68 -27.48 -8.19 -26.38
C MET A 68 -28.00 -7.88 -24.98
N ALA A 69 -28.96 -8.69 -24.51
CA ALA A 69 -29.61 -8.50 -23.22
C ALA A 69 -28.52 -8.47 -22.13
N SER A 70 -28.24 -7.27 -21.60
CA SER A 70 -27.19 -6.99 -20.62
C SER A 70 -27.55 -7.42 -19.20
N HIS A 71 -28.70 -8.07 -19.01
CA HIS A 71 -29.25 -8.35 -17.69
C HIS A 71 -29.47 -9.85 -17.44
N PRO A 72 -29.03 -10.37 -16.28
CA PRO A 72 -29.53 -11.63 -15.78
C PRO A 72 -31.05 -11.55 -15.69
N LYS A 73 -31.78 -12.49 -16.32
CA LYS A 73 -33.22 -12.64 -16.11
C LYS A 73 -33.54 -13.11 -14.68
N ASP A 74 -32.55 -13.70 -14.02
CA ASP A 74 -32.63 -14.17 -12.66
C ASP A 74 -32.48 -13.00 -11.68
N LYS A 75 -33.53 -12.72 -10.91
CA LYS A 75 -33.57 -11.65 -9.91
C LYS A 75 -33.15 -12.11 -8.52
N ARG A 76 -32.83 -13.40 -8.36
CA ARG A 76 -32.38 -13.93 -7.09
C ARG A 76 -31.01 -13.38 -6.74
N THR A 77 -30.80 -13.17 -5.45
CA THR A 77 -29.47 -12.89 -4.88
C THR A 77 -28.57 -14.12 -5.00
N ILE A 78 -27.24 -13.94 -4.93
CA ILE A 78 -26.32 -15.07 -4.91
C ILE A 78 -26.60 -15.98 -3.71
N GLN A 79 -26.98 -15.40 -2.57
CA GLN A 79 -27.36 -16.11 -1.35
C GLN A 79 -28.54 -17.06 -1.60
N GLN A 80 -29.57 -16.60 -2.31
CA GLN A 80 -30.72 -17.42 -2.70
C GLN A 80 -30.33 -18.55 -3.65
N ILE A 81 -29.53 -18.24 -4.68
CA ILE A 81 -29.09 -19.23 -5.67
C ILE A 81 -28.28 -20.34 -4.99
N ILE A 82 -27.31 -19.99 -4.15
CA ILE A 82 -26.45 -20.97 -3.50
C ILE A 82 -27.22 -21.76 -2.45
N SER A 83 -28.07 -21.11 -1.65
CA SER A 83 -28.92 -21.79 -0.67
C SER A 83 -29.81 -22.85 -1.31
N GLU A 84 -30.41 -22.57 -2.47
CA GLU A 84 -31.22 -23.56 -3.20
C GLU A 84 -30.40 -24.75 -3.72
N ILE A 85 -29.14 -24.52 -4.12
CA ILE A 85 -28.25 -25.57 -4.66
C ILE A 85 -27.67 -26.45 -3.56
N THR A 86 -27.24 -25.85 -2.44
CA THR A 86 -26.48 -26.53 -1.40
C THR A 86 -27.32 -26.91 -0.18
N GLY A 87 -28.50 -26.30 -0.01
CA GLY A 87 -29.30 -26.39 1.21
C GLY A 87 -28.74 -25.57 2.38
N GLU A 88 -27.69 -24.78 2.16
CA GLU A 88 -27.10 -23.93 3.20
C GLU A 88 -28.04 -22.78 3.56
N LYS A 89 -28.15 -22.45 4.85
CA LYS A 89 -29.01 -21.35 5.30
C LYS A 89 -28.46 -20.00 4.85
N ILE A 90 -29.37 -19.09 4.53
CA ILE A 90 -29.08 -17.67 4.37
C ILE A 90 -29.18 -17.01 5.75
N GLY A 91 -28.23 -16.14 6.10
CA GLY A 91 -28.30 -15.40 7.35
C GLY A 91 -27.28 -14.26 7.43
N PRO A 92 -27.29 -13.48 8.52
CA PRO A 92 -26.39 -12.35 8.68
C PRO A 92 -24.96 -12.82 8.96
N ASP A 93 -23.98 -12.13 8.37
CA ASP A 93 -22.55 -12.41 8.52
C ASP A 93 -22.05 -12.29 9.97
N ASN A 94 -22.76 -11.55 10.82
CA ASN A 94 -22.46 -11.38 12.24
C ASN A 94 -23.14 -12.41 13.17
N SER A 95 -23.86 -13.41 12.63
CA SER A 95 -24.55 -14.45 13.42
C SER A 95 -23.61 -15.38 14.19
N GLY A 96 -22.34 -15.49 13.77
CA GLY A 96 -21.42 -16.53 14.22
C GLY A 96 -21.58 -17.86 13.48
N ASP A 97 -22.46 -17.93 12.48
CA ASP A 97 -22.59 -19.09 11.61
C ASP A 97 -21.40 -19.22 10.65
N LEU A 98 -21.07 -20.46 10.29
CA LEU A 98 -20.07 -20.76 9.26
C LEU A 98 -20.73 -20.83 7.88
N TYR A 99 -20.43 -19.87 7.02
CA TYR A 99 -20.92 -19.81 5.64
C TYR A 99 -19.83 -20.27 4.66
N HIS A 100 -20.09 -21.30 3.86
CA HIS A 100 -19.12 -21.85 2.91
C HIS A 100 -18.82 -20.85 1.79
N GLY A 101 -17.57 -20.39 1.72
CA GLY A 101 -17.17 -19.32 0.81
C GLY A 101 -17.84 -17.97 1.09
N GLY A 102 -18.55 -17.82 2.22
CA GLY A 102 -19.33 -16.62 2.54
C GLY A 102 -20.57 -16.41 1.65
N LEU A 103 -20.94 -17.37 0.80
CA LEU A 103 -21.85 -17.12 -0.32
C LEU A 103 -23.34 -16.98 0.05
N THR A 104 -23.75 -17.52 1.21
CA THR A 104 -25.11 -17.37 1.73
C THR A 104 -25.20 -16.39 2.90
N ALA A 105 -24.10 -15.71 3.23
CA ALA A 105 -24.11 -14.64 4.23
C ALA A 105 -24.72 -13.36 3.64
N THR A 106 -25.37 -12.57 4.49
CA THR A 106 -25.87 -11.23 4.17
C THR A 106 -25.07 -10.22 4.97
N TYR A 107 -24.51 -9.22 4.29
CA TYR A 107 -23.66 -8.23 4.92
C TYR A 107 -24.41 -7.44 6.01
N THR A 108 -23.81 -7.31 7.19
CA THR A 108 -24.29 -6.43 8.24
C THR A 108 -23.28 -5.30 8.53
N PRO A 109 -23.66 -4.02 8.37
CA PRO A 109 -22.75 -2.92 8.70
C PRO A 109 -22.54 -2.82 10.22
N PRO A 110 -21.38 -2.30 10.68
CA PRO A 110 -21.13 -2.05 12.09
C PRO A 110 -22.23 -1.16 12.72
N GLU A 111 -22.71 -1.54 13.90
CA GLU A 111 -23.76 -0.79 14.63
C GLU A 111 -23.26 0.57 15.14
N GLU A 112 -22.01 0.62 15.59
CA GLU A 112 -21.40 1.83 16.16
C GLU A 112 -20.24 2.32 15.30
N LEU A 113 -20.37 3.55 14.79
CA LEU A 113 -19.29 4.30 14.17
C LEU A 113 -19.10 5.62 14.90
N LEU A 114 -17.85 5.99 15.12
CA LEU A 114 -17.49 7.34 15.55
C LEU A 114 -17.45 8.25 14.31
N PRO A 115 -17.92 9.50 14.40
CA PRO A 115 -17.97 10.40 13.26
C PRO A 115 -16.57 10.66 12.70
N GLY A 116 -16.46 10.85 11.38
CA GLY A 116 -15.22 11.32 10.78
C GLY A 116 -14.94 12.79 11.10
N GLU A 117 -13.76 13.26 10.70
CA GLU A 117 -13.31 14.63 10.93
C GLU A 117 -13.28 15.49 9.66
N GLY A 118 -13.00 16.78 9.87
CA GLY A 118 -12.73 17.73 8.80
C GLY A 118 -13.94 17.96 7.89
N LYS A 119 -13.68 18.47 6.69
CA LYS A 119 -14.73 18.88 5.74
C LYS A 119 -15.64 17.74 5.27
N PHE A 120 -15.17 16.51 5.35
CA PHE A 120 -15.91 15.31 4.96
C PHE A 120 -16.47 14.54 6.16
N GLY A 121 -16.31 15.02 7.40
CA GLY A 121 -16.58 14.23 8.62
C GLY A 121 -18.02 13.73 8.78
N LYS A 122 -18.98 14.31 8.05
CA LYS A 122 -20.38 13.85 8.00
C LYS A 122 -20.63 12.71 6.99
N LEU A 123 -19.66 12.41 6.13
CA LEU A 123 -19.79 11.47 5.01
C LEU A 123 -19.18 10.10 5.31
N PHE A 124 -18.29 10.02 6.29
CA PHE A 124 -17.64 8.79 6.70
C PHE A 124 -17.55 8.72 8.22
N GLY A 125 -17.18 7.55 8.73
CA GLY A 125 -16.93 7.34 10.15
C GLY A 125 -15.77 6.38 10.36
N PHE A 126 -15.42 6.19 11.62
CA PHE A 126 -14.40 5.27 12.07
C PHE A 126 -15.00 4.18 12.94
N LEU A 127 -14.41 2.98 12.92
CA LEU A 127 -14.70 2.00 13.96
C LEU A 127 -14.25 2.55 15.33
N PRO A 128 -14.88 2.12 16.44
CA PRO A 128 -14.53 2.62 17.77
C PRO A 128 -13.06 2.40 18.17
N LEU A 129 -12.33 1.55 17.44
CA LEU A 129 -10.89 1.37 17.55
C LEU A 129 -10.11 2.70 17.43
N ILE A 130 -10.61 3.69 16.70
CA ILE A 130 -9.92 4.97 16.48
C ILE A 130 -9.57 5.72 17.76
N ARG A 131 -10.29 5.45 18.87
CA ARG A 131 -10.01 6.02 20.20
C ARG A 131 -8.57 5.87 20.69
N TRP A 132 -7.82 4.91 20.15
CA TRP A 132 -6.41 4.66 20.50
C TRP A 132 -5.40 5.28 19.53
N TYR A 133 -5.87 5.81 18.41
CA TYR A 133 -5.04 6.30 17.29
C TYR A 133 -5.23 7.78 17.04
N ASP A 134 -6.37 8.32 17.45
CA ASP A 134 -6.57 9.75 17.64
C ASP A 134 -7.23 10.01 19.01
N PRO A 135 -6.45 9.87 20.09
CA PRO A 135 -7.01 9.88 21.44
C PRO A 135 -7.48 11.26 21.89
N ASP A 136 -6.96 12.34 21.31
CA ASP A 136 -7.33 13.72 21.67
C ASP A 136 -8.82 14.00 21.34
N HIS A 137 -9.38 13.34 20.32
CA HIS A 137 -10.77 13.51 19.90
C HIS A 137 -11.71 12.38 20.35
N TYR A 138 -11.24 11.13 20.36
CA TYR A 138 -12.14 9.97 20.51
C TYR A 138 -11.93 9.16 21.79
N TYR A 139 -10.89 9.42 22.59
CA TYR A 139 -10.64 8.60 23.77
C TYR A 139 -11.70 8.82 24.84
N THR A 140 -12.27 7.71 25.32
CA THR A 140 -13.15 7.68 26.49
C THR A 140 -12.68 6.59 27.44
N PRO A 141 -12.51 6.88 28.75
CA PRO A 141 -12.02 5.91 29.72
C PRO A 141 -13.04 4.80 29.99
N ASN A 142 -12.54 3.65 30.45
CA ASN A 142 -13.39 2.58 30.97
C ASN A 142 -13.84 2.91 32.40
N LEU A 143 -15.13 2.71 32.69
CA LEU A 143 -15.74 3.01 34.00
C LEU A 143 -15.76 1.81 34.97
N ASN A 144 -15.19 0.66 34.60
CA ASN A 144 -15.20 -0.57 35.41
C ASN A 144 -14.39 -0.49 36.70
N VAL A 145 -13.36 0.37 36.76
CA VAL A 145 -12.55 0.60 37.96
C VAL A 145 -12.72 2.06 38.35
N SER A 146 -13.03 2.31 39.62
CA SER A 146 -13.28 3.65 40.17
C SER A 146 -12.27 3.99 41.25
N GLY A 147 -11.92 5.27 41.35
CA GLY A 147 -10.99 5.79 42.33
C GLY A 147 -9.85 6.61 41.73
N GLU A 148 -9.21 7.37 42.61
CA GLU A 148 -7.95 8.05 42.34
C GLU A 148 -6.82 7.22 42.96
N PHE A 149 -5.79 6.95 42.17
CA PHE A 149 -4.69 6.08 42.56
C PHE A 149 -3.36 6.79 42.36
N LYS A 150 -2.43 6.55 43.27
CA LYS A 150 -1.03 6.94 43.11
C LYS A 150 -0.31 5.95 42.21
N HIS A 151 0.82 6.38 41.65
CA HIS A 151 1.68 5.56 40.81
C HIS A 151 1.95 4.14 41.37
N GLU A 152 2.30 4.02 42.66
CA GLU A 152 2.65 2.74 43.27
C GLU A 152 1.46 1.78 43.29
N GLU A 153 0.24 2.30 43.45
CA GLU A 153 -1.01 1.54 43.42
C GLU A 153 -1.33 1.10 41.99
N CYS A 154 -1.09 1.96 40.99
CA CYS A 154 -1.15 1.59 39.58
C CYS A 154 -0.23 0.40 39.30
N VAL A 155 1.05 0.50 39.70
CA VAL A 155 2.05 -0.55 39.49
C VAL A 155 1.64 -1.84 40.19
N MET A 156 1.23 -1.77 41.46
CA MET A 156 0.87 -2.96 42.24
C MET A 156 -0.27 -3.74 41.59
N CYS A 157 -1.33 -3.06 41.15
CA CYS A 157 -2.46 -3.70 40.48
C CYS A 157 -2.09 -4.21 39.08
N HIS A 158 -1.43 -3.37 38.26
CA HIS A 158 -1.07 -3.72 36.89
C HIS A 158 0.07 -4.75 36.78
N MET A 159 0.82 -5.00 37.85
CA MET A 159 1.72 -6.18 37.93
C MET A 159 0.96 -7.50 37.81
N VAL A 160 -0.33 -7.51 38.15
CA VAL A 160 -1.19 -8.69 38.02
C VAL A 160 -2.10 -8.56 36.79
N GLN A 161 -2.74 -7.41 36.59
CA GLN A 161 -3.72 -7.23 35.51
C GLN A 161 -3.06 -7.15 34.12
N THR A 162 -1.92 -6.46 34.01
CA THR A 162 -1.20 -6.27 32.74
C THR A 162 0.32 -6.34 32.94
N PRO A 163 0.85 -7.51 33.37
CA PRO A 163 2.24 -7.65 33.82
C PRO A 163 3.28 -7.18 32.78
N GLY A 164 2.99 -7.36 31.49
CA GLY A 164 3.86 -6.91 30.41
C GLY A 164 4.06 -5.39 30.36
N ILE A 165 3.00 -4.60 30.61
CA ILE A 165 3.08 -3.13 30.62
C ILE A 165 4.02 -2.68 31.74
N VAL A 166 3.85 -3.21 32.96
CA VAL A 166 4.70 -2.85 34.09
C VAL A 166 6.14 -3.31 33.86
N ALA A 167 6.34 -4.52 33.32
CA ALA A 167 7.67 -5.04 33.03
C ALA A 167 8.43 -4.17 32.01
N GLN A 168 7.74 -3.63 30.99
CA GLN A 168 8.31 -2.70 30.03
C GLN A 168 8.59 -1.34 30.66
N TRP A 169 7.64 -0.77 31.40
CA TRP A 169 7.84 0.50 32.09
C TRP A 169 9.03 0.44 33.06
N LYS A 170 9.19 -0.65 33.83
CA LYS A 170 10.35 -0.84 34.73
C LYS A 170 11.70 -0.84 34.02
N LYS A 171 11.75 -1.22 32.73
CA LYS A 171 12.98 -1.17 31.91
C LYS A 171 13.26 0.22 31.33
N SER A 172 12.20 1.01 31.17
CA SER A 172 12.28 2.32 30.54
C SER A 172 13.10 3.33 31.35
N LYS A 173 13.52 4.39 30.66
CA LYS A 173 14.08 5.58 31.32
C LYS A 173 13.06 6.35 32.15
N HIS A 174 11.75 6.19 31.92
CA HIS A 174 10.72 6.82 32.74
C HIS A 174 10.68 6.26 34.16
N ALA A 175 10.93 4.96 34.36
CA ALA A 175 11.03 4.35 35.69
C ALA A 175 12.33 4.70 36.44
N THR A 176 13.34 5.19 35.73
CA THR A 176 14.70 5.41 36.26
C THR A 176 15.21 6.84 36.02
N ALA A 177 14.33 7.78 35.68
CA ALA A 177 14.71 9.13 35.28
C ALA A 177 15.35 9.90 36.45
N GLU A 178 16.47 10.57 36.18
CA GLU A 178 17.24 11.35 37.18
C GLU A 178 16.42 12.49 37.81
N LYS A 179 15.45 13.03 37.07
CA LYS A 179 14.54 14.10 37.51
C LYS A 179 13.31 13.58 38.28
N GLY A 180 13.32 12.30 38.65
CA GLY A 180 12.23 11.62 39.32
C GLY A 180 11.42 10.75 38.36
N ILE A 181 10.79 9.74 38.95
CA ILE A 181 10.01 8.74 38.22
C ILE A 181 8.88 9.40 37.42
N VAL A 182 8.75 9.03 36.14
CA VAL A 182 7.56 9.30 35.33
C VAL A 182 6.68 8.04 35.37
N GLY A 183 5.71 8.08 36.27
CA GLY A 183 4.81 6.96 36.55
C GLY A 183 3.65 6.86 35.56
N CYS A 184 2.87 5.79 35.70
CA CYS A 184 1.64 5.55 34.93
C CYS A 184 0.69 6.75 34.97
N ASP A 185 0.50 7.30 36.16
CA ASP A 185 -0.31 8.46 36.49
C ASP A 185 0.10 9.73 35.76
N LYS A 186 1.40 9.96 35.59
CA LYS A 186 1.89 11.16 34.91
C LYS A 186 1.52 11.16 33.43
N CYS A 187 1.36 9.98 32.83
CA CYS A 187 0.96 9.82 31.44
C CYS A 187 -0.53 9.57 31.24
N HIS A 188 -1.22 8.94 32.19
CA HIS A 188 -2.61 8.50 32.00
C HIS A 188 -3.62 9.20 32.92
N GLY A 189 -3.15 9.97 33.91
CA GLY A 189 -3.97 10.54 34.98
C GLY A 189 -4.09 9.63 36.20
N ASN A 190 -4.51 10.21 37.32
CA ASN A 190 -4.68 9.50 38.59
C ASN A 190 -6.08 8.91 38.78
N ASN A 191 -7.10 9.52 38.17
CA ASN A 191 -8.49 9.09 38.31
C ASN A 191 -8.82 8.05 37.24
N HIS A 192 -9.11 6.81 37.65
CA HIS A 192 -9.30 5.71 36.70
C HIS A 192 -10.56 5.87 35.82
N GLN A 193 -11.54 6.67 36.26
CA GLN A 193 -12.74 7.01 35.47
C GLN A 193 -12.54 8.23 34.56
N GLN A 194 -11.37 8.86 34.63
CA GLN A 194 -10.98 10.03 33.83
C GLN A 194 -9.59 9.82 33.22
N LEU A 195 -9.20 8.56 32.96
CA LEU A 195 -7.95 8.29 32.27
C LEU A 195 -7.98 8.96 30.89
N TYR A 196 -6.79 9.28 30.40
CA TYR A 196 -6.58 9.69 29.03
C TYR A 196 -5.48 8.86 28.38
N MET A 197 -5.46 8.84 27.06
CA MET A 197 -4.42 8.19 26.28
C MET A 197 -3.49 9.26 25.68
N PRO A 198 -2.19 9.27 25.99
CA PRO A 198 -1.26 10.27 25.47
C PRO A 198 -1.20 10.36 23.95
N SER A 199 -1.22 11.59 23.46
CA SER A 199 -0.75 11.97 22.13
C SER A 199 0.63 12.64 22.19
N TRP A 200 1.17 13.05 21.04
CA TRP A 200 2.39 13.85 20.98
C TRP A 200 2.30 15.16 21.78
N ARG A 201 1.09 15.69 22.03
CA ARG A 201 0.89 16.91 22.84
C ARG A 201 1.41 16.70 24.26
N HIS A 202 1.01 15.60 24.88
CA HIS A 202 1.41 15.25 26.23
C HIS A 202 2.92 14.97 26.31
N CYS A 203 3.48 14.22 25.35
CA CYS A 203 4.92 13.98 25.28
C CYS A 203 5.72 15.29 25.16
N GLY A 204 5.18 16.27 24.43
CA GLY A 204 5.79 17.57 24.19
C GLY A 204 5.96 18.45 25.44
N GLU A 205 5.25 18.17 26.52
CA GLU A 205 5.41 18.87 27.81
C GLU A 205 6.81 18.65 28.40
N CYS A 206 7.37 17.44 28.22
CA CYS A 206 8.71 17.08 28.68
C CYS A 206 9.74 17.01 27.53
N HIS A 207 9.31 16.78 26.29
CA HIS A 207 10.15 16.59 25.11
C HIS A 207 9.86 17.61 23.99
N PRO A 208 9.99 18.92 24.25
CA PRO A 208 9.56 19.97 23.32
C PRO A 208 10.38 19.98 22.02
N GLU A 209 11.65 19.61 22.06
CA GLU A 209 12.52 19.54 20.87
C GLU A 209 12.03 18.46 19.89
N GLN A 210 11.82 17.24 20.37
CA GLN A 210 11.35 16.12 19.56
C GLN A 210 9.93 16.37 19.04
N LYS A 211 9.05 16.93 19.88
CA LYS A 211 7.71 17.36 19.45
C LYS A 211 7.77 18.41 18.34
N ASN A 212 8.67 19.39 18.45
CA ASN A 212 8.80 20.43 17.43
C ASN A 212 9.31 19.85 16.11
N GLY A 213 10.28 18.93 16.14
CA GLY A 213 10.70 18.20 14.95
C GLY A 213 9.56 17.38 14.32
N HIS A 214 8.85 16.58 15.13
CA HIS A 214 7.72 15.74 14.70
C HIS A 214 6.58 16.54 14.05
N ARG A 215 6.40 17.80 14.47
CA ARG A 215 5.37 18.71 13.96
C ARG A 215 5.88 19.75 12.94
N ALA A 216 7.15 19.67 12.52
CA ALA A 216 7.74 20.61 11.56
C ALA A 216 7.71 20.11 10.10
N GLY A 217 7.17 18.92 9.85
CA GLY A 217 7.02 18.37 8.51
C GLY A 217 5.93 19.08 7.71
N LYS A 218 5.93 18.87 6.39
CA LYS A 218 4.91 19.36 5.46
C LYS A 218 4.03 18.21 4.99
N PHE A 219 3.08 18.48 4.09
CA PHE A 219 2.30 17.44 3.43
C PHE A 219 3.18 16.25 2.98
N GLY A 220 2.72 15.02 3.23
CA GLY A 220 3.48 13.79 2.96
C GLY A 220 4.55 13.44 4.00
N SER A 221 4.50 14.04 5.20
CA SER A 221 5.32 13.66 6.36
C SER A 221 4.47 13.08 7.48
N HIS A 222 5.10 12.64 8.57
CA HIS A 222 4.41 12.21 9.79
C HIS A 222 3.47 13.29 10.35
N THR A 223 3.80 14.58 10.20
CA THR A 223 3.01 15.70 10.72
C THR A 223 1.58 15.75 10.19
N TYR A 224 1.33 15.22 8.98
CA TYR A 224 0.01 15.28 8.32
C TYR A 224 -0.43 13.92 7.79
N ALA A 225 0.08 12.83 8.39
CA ALA A 225 -0.24 11.50 7.95
C ALA A 225 -1.73 11.17 8.19
N PHE A 226 -2.31 11.57 9.31
CA PHE A 226 -3.70 11.30 9.66
C PHE A 226 -4.65 12.43 9.24
N HIS A 227 -4.50 13.63 9.81
CA HIS A 227 -5.51 14.68 9.68
C HIS A 227 -5.63 15.25 8.26
N VAL A 228 -4.64 15.02 7.40
CA VAL A 228 -4.71 15.33 5.96
C VAL A 228 -4.80 14.05 5.15
N SER A 229 -3.84 13.14 5.29
CA SER A 229 -3.71 12.00 4.37
C SER A 229 -4.68 10.85 4.65
N ILE A 230 -5.48 10.90 5.71
CA ILE A 230 -6.61 10.00 5.99
C ILE A 230 -7.94 10.76 5.98
N VAL A 231 -8.05 11.82 6.77
CA VAL A 231 -9.32 12.56 6.94
C VAL A 231 -9.78 13.25 5.65
N GLU A 232 -8.87 13.52 4.71
CA GLU A 232 -9.21 14.11 3.40
C GLU A 232 -8.96 13.21 2.20
N THR A 233 -8.46 11.98 2.38
CA THR A 233 -8.12 11.13 1.23
C THR A 233 -9.36 10.45 0.65
N PRO A 234 -9.61 10.53 -0.67
CA PRO A 234 -10.77 9.91 -1.30
C PRO A 234 -10.92 8.42 -0.97
N TRP A 235 -9.82 7.65 -0.92
CA TRP A 235 -9.89 6.21 -0.69
C TRP A 235 -10.39 5.83 0.71
N GLN A 236 -10.09 6.65 1.73
CA GLN A 236 -10.61 6.45 3.08
C GLN A 236 -12.11 6.76 3.12
N ILE A 237 -12.48 7.89 2.51
CA ILE A 237 -13.82 8.46 2.63
C ILE A 237 -14.83 7.67 1.77
N ALA A 238 -14.40 7.14 0.63
CA ALA A 238 -15.26 6.44 -0.31
C ALA A 238 -15.73 5.06 0.16
N LYS A 239 -14.98 4.45 1.09
CA LYS A 239 -15.11 3.03 1.46
C LYS A 239 -15.78 2.86 2.82
N PRO A 240 -16.44 1.70 3.06
CA PRO A 240 -16.92 1.36 4.40
C PRO A 240 -15.81 1.42 5.45
N ALA A 241 -16.09 2.02 6.61
CA ALA A 241 -15.10 2.27 7.66
C ALA A 241 -14.28 1.03 8.06
N ALA A 242 -14.93 -0.13 8.09
CA ALA A 242 -14.29 -1.40 8.43
C ALA A 242 -13.21 -1.82 7.42
N GLU A 243 -13.37 -1.50 6.13
CA GLU A 243 -12.41 -1.86 5.07
C GLU A 243 -11.10 -1.08 5.21
N VAL A 244 -11.18 0.19 5.61
CA VAL A 244 -10.05 1.13 5.66
C VAL A 244 -9.62 1.48 7.09
N THR A 245 -10.01 0.67 8.07
CA THR A 245 -9.61 0.87 9.47
C THR A 245 -8.09 0.82 9.63
N ALA A 246 -7.40 -0.06 8.89
CA ALA A 246 -5.95 -0.18 8.95
C ALA A 246 -5.21 1.08 8.41
N CYS A 247 -5.79 1.78 7.43
CA CYS A 247 -5.25 3.03 6.93
C CYS A 247 -5.23 4.09 8.04
N ALA A 248 -6.38 4.26 8.71
CA ALA A 248 -6.53 5.19 9.82
C ALA A 248 -5.60 4.87 11.01
N THR A 249 -5.45 3.59 11.38
CA THR A 249 -4.57 3.21 12.49
C THR A 249 -3.09 3.37 12.16
N CYS A 250 -2.66 2.99 10.94
CA CYS A 250 -1.28 3.16 10.49
C CYS A 250 -0.86 4.63 10.50
N HIS A 251 -1.63 5.48 9.84
CA HIS A 251 -1.34 6.92 9.75
C HIS A 251 -1.54 7.65 11.10
N GLY A 252 -2.48 7.19 11.94
CA GLY A 252 -2.67 7.69 13.30
C GLY A 252 -1.47 7.40 14.22
N ILE A 253 -0.81 6.24 14.08
CA ILE A 253 0.46 5.96 14.77
C ILE A 253 1.53 6.98 14.37
N ALA A 254 1.68 7.22 13.07
CA ALA A 254 2.70 8.11 12.55
C ALA A 254 2.48 9.57 12.99
N GLU A 255 1.24 10.05 12.98
CA GLU A 255 0.98 11.46 13.30
C GLU A 255 0.77 11.73 14.79
N ASN A 256 -0.17 11.03 15.40
CA ASN A 256 -0.77 11.42 16.68
C ASN A 256 0.00 10.91 17.89
N ARG A 257 0.93 9.99 17.68
CA ARG A 257 1.60 9.23 18.74
C ARG A 257 3.11 9.36 18.65
N CYS A 258 3.77 9.09 19.77
CA CYS A 258 5.23 9.09 19.87
C CYS A 258 5.80 7.66 19.99
N ASP A 259 5.00 6.61 19.80
CA ASP A 259 5.41 5.23 20.05
C ASP A 259 5.45 4.36 18.79
N GLY A 260 5.52 4.98 17.61
CA GLY A 260 5.70 4.27 16.33
C GLY A 260 7.12 3.74 16.12
N CYS A 261 8.15 4.40 16.67
CA CYS A 261 9.56 4.02 16.47
C CYS A 261 10.20 3.41 17.71
N HIS A 262 9.99 4.02 18.88
CA HIS A 262 10.38 3.49 20.20
C HIS A 262 9.12 3.10 20.96
N THR A 263 8.72 1.84 20.83
CA THR A 263 7.42 1.38 21.28
C THR A 263 7.23 1.51 22.79
N ARG A 264 5.98 1.79 23.18
CA ARG A 264 5.55 1.77 24.57
C ARG A 264 5.65 0.33 25.13
N HIS A 265 5.91 0.13 26.42
CA HIS A 265 6.17 1.13 27.47
C HIS A 265 7.66 1.24 27.84
N ASP A 266 8.55 0.69 27.01
CA ASP A 266 10.01 0.76 27.22
C ASP A 266 10.61 2.05 26.63
N PHE A 267 10.07 2.54 25.51
CA PHE A 267 10.52 3.77 24.82
C PHE A 267 12.02 3.77 24.51
N SER A 268 12.52 2.64 23.98
CA SER A 268 13.95 2.41 23.76
C SER A 268 14.49 3.13 22.52
N LEU A 269 15.49 4.00 22.72
CA LEU A 269 16.24 4.60 21.59
C LEU A 269 17.01 3.56 20.78
N ALA A 270 17.43 2.46 21.41
CA ALA A 270 18.11 1.37 20.72
C ALA A 270 17.15 0.64 19.76
N GLU A 271 15.86 0.59 20.09
CA GLU A 271 14.80 0.10 19.20
C GLU A 271 14.52 1.10 18.06
N ALA A 272 14.34 2.39 18.39
CA ALA A 272 14.06 3.45 17.41
C ALA A 272 15.06 3.51 16.24
N ARG A 273 16.29 3.10 16.51
CA ARG A 273 17.42 3.11 15.58
C ARG A 273 17.39 2.00 14.53
N LYS A 274 16.61 0.94 14.74
CA LYS A 274 16.58 -0.26 13.90
C LYS A 274 15.58 -0.13 12.75
N PRO A 275 15.95 -0.48 11.49
CA PRO A 275 15.07 -0.40 10.31
C PRO A 275 13.70 -1.08 10.45
N ASN A 276 13.59 -2.12 11.27
CA ASN A 276 12.37 -2.94 11.38
C ASN A 276 11.15 -2.13 11.84
N ASN A 277 11.34 -1.06 12.62
CA ASN A 277 10.23 -0.21 13.05
C ASN A 277 9.64 0.61 11.88
N CYS A 278 10.48 1.09 10.97
CA CYS A 278 10.05 1.78 9.75
C CYS A 278 9.31 0.81 8.84
N GLY A 279 9.80 -0.43 8.72
CA GLY A 279 9.24 -1.47 7.85
C GLY A 279 7.83 -1.96 8.20
N ILE A 280 7.26 -1.54 9.34
CA ILE A 280 5.84 -1.75 9.65
C ILE A 280 4.95 -0.89 8.74
N CYS A 281 5.40 0.32 8.38
CA CYS A 281 4.62 1.28 7.59
C CYS A 281 5.23 1.52 6.20
N HIS A 282 6.56 1.68 6.12
CA HIS A 282 7.31 1.93 4.90
C HIS A 282 7.58 0.64 4.11
N THR A 283 6.52 -0.01 3.68
CA THR A 283 6.55 -1.32 3.04
C THR A 283 5.39 -1.45 2.04
N GLY A 284 5.44 -2.45 1.16
CA GLY A 284 4.28 -2.79 0.32
C GLY A 284 4.17 -1.98 -0.97
N LEU A 285 3.03 -2.15 -1.65
CA LEU A 285 2.92 -1.97 -3.10
C LEU A 285 3.18 -0.54 -3.61
N ASP A 286 2.82 0.45 -2.82
CA ASP A 286 2.86 1.88 -3.14
C ASP A 286 4.13 2.57 -2.63
N HIS A 287 4.85 1.98 -1.67
CA HIS A 287 6.09 2.53 -1.13
C HIS A 287 7.01 1.45 -0.51
N TYR A 288 7.83 0.83 -1.36
CA TYR A 288 8.72 -0.29 -1.00
C TYR A 288 10.02 0.08 -0.26
N GLU A 289 10.10 1.17 0.51
CA GLU A 289 11.41 1.61 1.03
C GLU A 289 12.13 0.53 1.85
N TYR A 290 11.39 -0.19 2.69
CA TYR A 290 11.97 -1.24 3.52
C TYR A 290 12.47 -2.42 2.69
N GLU A 291 11.71 -2.90 1.70
CA GLU A 291 12.17 -3.97 0.81
C GLU A 291 13.37 -3.53 -0.01
N MET A 292 13.37 -2.30 -0.54
CA MET A 292 14.50 -1.79 -1.31
C MET A 292 15.75 -1.63 -0.43
N TYR A 293 15.60 -1.18 0.81
CA TYR A 293 16.72 -1.17 1.76
C TYR A 293 17.23 -2.60 2.01
N LYS A 294 16.35 -3.57 2.26
CA LYS A 294 16.70 -4.96 2.55
C LYS A 294 17.37 -5.67 1.36
N GLU A 295 16.99 -5.32 0.13
CA GLU A 295 17.58 -5.81 -1.12
C GLU A 295 18.93 -5.15 -1.48
N SER A 296 19.38 -4.16 -0.70
CA SER A 296 20.65 -3.47 -0.93
C SER A 296 21.81 -4.08 -0.13
N TYR A 297 23.04 -3.73 -0.49
CA TYR A 297 24.20 -4.04 0.35
C TYR A 297 24.11 -3.42 1.75
N HIS A 298 23.41 -2.30 1.93
CA HIS A 298 23.20 -1.72 3.25
C HIS A 298 22.36 -2.65 4.14
N GLY A 299 21.25 -3.16 3.60
CA GLY A 299 20.37 -4.10 4.26
C GLY A 299 21.03 -5.44 4.53
N MET A 300 21.83 -5.94 3.58
CA MET A 300 22.60 -7.17 3.73
C MET A 300 23.60 -7.08 4.90
N ILE A 301 24.39 -6.00 5.00
CA ILE A 301 25.34 -5.81 6.10
C ILE A 301 24.59 -5.67 7.43
N TYR A 302 23.48 -4.91 7.46
CA TYR A 302 22.65 -4.76 8.65
C TYR A 302 22.17 -6.12 9.16
N GLU A 303 21.58 -6.94 8.29
CA GLU A 303 21.06 -8.25 8.69
C GLU A 303 22.17 -9.19 9.17
N SER A 304 23.33 -9.14 8.52
CA SER A 304 24.46 -9.98 8.87
C SER A 304 25.11 -9.60 10.20
N GLU A 305 25.16 -8.32 10.56
CA GLU A 305 26.02 -7.83 11.64
C GLU A 305 25.27 -7.20 12.83
N GLN A 306 23.99 -6.83 12.69
CA GLN A 306 23.27 -6.02 13.69
C GLN A 306 23.29 -6.57 15.12
N HIS A 307 23.38 -7.90 15.27
CA HIS A 307 23.42 -8.57 16.57
C HIS A 307 24.73 -8.30 17.34
N THR A 308 25.78 -7.83 16.67
CA THR A 308 27.09 -7.48 17.26
C THR A 308 27.21 -6.01 17.64
N TRP A 309 26.27 -5.17 17.21
CA TRP A 309 26.38 -3.72 17.36
C TRP A 309 25.87 -3.22 18.72
N ASP A 310 26.51 -2.17 19.24
CA ASP A 310 26.00 -1.42 20.38
C ASP A 310 24.92 -0.41 19.93
N TRP A 311 23.67 -0.82 20.02
CA TRP A 311 22.51 0.02 19.67
C TRP A 311 22.27 1.20 20.62
N THR A 312 23.01 1.30 21.72
CA THR A 312 22.91 2.46 22.63
C THR A 312 23.63 3.69 22.08
N LYS A 313 24.53 3.52 21.11
CA LYS A 313 25.30 4.62 20.50
C LYS A 313 24.47 5.46 19.51
N PRO A 314 24.79 6.76 19.34
CA PRO A 314 24.15 7.60 18.31
C PRO A 314 24.45 7.12 16.89
N MET A 315 23.52 7.37 15.95
CA MET A 315 23.67 7.05 14.53
C MET A 315 24.75 7.91 13.86
N LYS A 316 26.00 7.46 13.93
CA LYS A 316 27.18 8.13 13.37
C LYS A 316 28.08 7.11 12.67
N PRO A 317 28.85 7.51 11.64
CA PRO A 317 29.68 6.58 10.87
C PRO A 317 30.69 5.81 11.74
N ALA A 318 31.19 6.45 12.80
CA ALA A 318 32.14 5.82 13.72
C ALA A 318 31.53 4.66 14.56
N ASN A 319 30.20 4.58 14.66
CA ASN A 319 29.51 3.61 15.52
C ASN A 319 28.90 2.45 14.72
N TYR A 320 28.63 2.64 13.42
CA TYR A 320 27.90 1.68 12.60
C TYR A 320 28.54 1.53 11.23
N LYS A 321 28.73 0.28 10.79
CA LYS A 321 29.38 -0.05 9.51
C LYS A 321 28.52 0.32 8.29
N THR A 322 27.20 0.27 8.43
CA THR A 322 26.23 0.54 7.36
C THR A 322 25.08 1.40 7.91
N PRO A 323 24.46 2.28 7.10
CA PRO A 323 23.34 3.09 7.55
C PRO A 323 22.06 2.27 7.82
N THR A 324 21.21 2.81 8.68
CA THR A 324 19.80 2.42 8.84
C THR A 324 18.87 3.52 8.30
N CYS A 325 17.56 3.29 8.30
CA CYS A 325 16.57 4.32 7.96
C CYS A 325 16.76 5.59 8.82
N ALA A 326 16.86 5.42 10.15
CA ALA A 326 17.08 6.51 11.09
C ALA A 326 18.41 7.23 10.87
N TYR A 327 19.46 6.52 10.46
CA TYR A 327 20.75 7.14 10.15
C TYR A 327 20.64 8.20 9.03
N CYS A 328 19.97 7.85 7.94
CA CYS A 328 19.87 8.72 6.76
C CYS A 328 18.77 9.79 6.90
N HIS A 329 17.62 9.42 7.44
CA HIS A 329 16.43 10.29 7.46
C HIS A 329 16.26 11.07 8.76
N MET A 330 16.82 10.60 9.88
CA MET A 330 16.75 11.24 11.20
C MET A 330 18.15 11.65 11.67
N LYS A 331 18.92 12.28 10.77
CA LYS A 331 20.31 12.69 11.01
C LYS A 331 20.44 13.47 12.32
N ASP A 332 21.41 13.07 13.15
CA ASP A 332 21.67 13.64 14.48
C ASP A 332 20.45 13.63 15.44
N GLY A 333 19.46 12.76 15.19
CA GLY A 333 18.26 12.66 16.03
C GLY A 333 17.14 13.62 15.64
N GLU A 334 17.21 14.26 14.46
CA GLU A 334 16.12 15.06 13.90
C GLU A 334 14.81 14.26 13.80
N HIS A 335 13.71 14.81 14.31
CA HIS A 335 12.39 14.17 14.32
C HIS A 335 11.51 14.58 13.13
N ASN A 336 11.92 15.59 12.37
CA ASN A 336 11.37 15.82 11.03
C ASN A 336 12.10 14.96 9.99
N ALA A 337 11.69 13.70 9.84
CA ALA A 337 12.29 12.78 8.85
C ALA A 337 12.21 13.30 7.40
N GLN A 338 11.20 14.13 7.09
CA GLN A 338 11.03 14.73 5.77
C GLN A 338 12.08 15.81 5.47
N LYS A 339 12.74 16.39 6.48
CA LYS A 339 13.72 17.48 6.31
C LYS A 339 14.91 17.11 5.42
N ALA A 340 15.26 15.83 5.35
CA ALA A 340 16.29 15.33 4.44
C ALA A 340 15.84 15.30 2.97
N SER A 341 14.55 15.39 2.68
CA SER A 341 14.00 15.23 1.33
C SER A 341 14.35 16.42 0.42
N THR A 342 14.67 16.15 -0.84
CA THR A 342 14.83 17.21 -1.86
C THR A 342 13.52 17.95 -2.13
N ILE A 343 12.43 17.19 -2.30
CA ILE A 343 11.08 17.68 -2.59
C ILE A 343 10.08 16.54 -2.38
N ASN A 344 8.84 16.86 -2.00
CA ASN A 344 7.74 15.89 -2.04
C ASN A 344 7.33 15.67 -3.52
N SER A 345 7.47 14.43 -4.00
CA SER A 345 7.11 14.03 -5.37
C SER A 345 5.95 13.03 -5.39
N HIS A 346 5.01 13.12 -4.43
CA HIS A 346 3.85 12.24 -4.31
C HIS A 346 4.22 10.76 -4.36
N MET A 347 5.05 10.33 -3.41
CA MET A 347 5.62 8.96 -3.33
C MET A 347 6.53 8.55 -4.51
N GLY A 348 6.80 9.44 -5.45
CA GLY A 348 7.55 9.13 -6.68
C GLY A 348 6.70 9.08 -7.93
N THR A 349 5.40 9.38 -7.83
CA THR A 349 4.48 9.43 -8.98
C THR A 349 4.56 10.75 -9.75
N ALA A 350 5.23 11.76 -9.21
CA ALA A 350 5.60 12.97 -9.93
C ALA A 350 7.08 12.94 -10.36
N LEU A 351 7.33 13.16 -11.65
CA LEU A 351 8.69 13.26 -12.19
C LEU A 351 9.38 14.53 -11.68
N VAL A 352 10.56 14.36 -11.09
CA VAL A 352 11.46 15.46 -10.77
C VAL A 352 12.91 15.00 -10.92
N ASP A 353 13.70 15.80 -11.64
CA ASP A 353 15.16 15.65 -11.67
C ASP A 353 15.73 16.31 -10.40
N ARG A 354 16.24 15.48 -9.47
CA ARG A 354 16.77 15.95 -8.18
C ARG A 354 18.21 16.45 -8.32
N GLY A 355 18.86 16.22 -9.46
CA GLY A 355 20.19 16.72 -9.81
C GLY A 355 20.17 18.09 -10.47
N ALA A 356 18.98 18.61 -10.83
CA ALA A 356 18.84 19.92 -11.44
C ALA A 356 19.45 21.06 -10.57
N PRO A 357 20.01 22.13 -11.17
CA PRO A 357 20.74 23.17 -10.44
C PRO A 357 19.99 23.79 -9.24
N ARG A 358 18.67 23.92 -9.32
CA ARG A 358 17.83 24.45 -8.23
C ARG A 358 17.83 23.59 -6.95
N PHE A 359 18.23 22.32 -7.05
CA PHE A 359 18.29 21.38 -5.93
C PHE A 359 19.73 21.07 -5.50
N LYS A 360 20.72 21.83 -5.97
CA LYS A 360 22.14 21.60 -5.68
C LYS A 360 22.42 21.49 -4.18
N GLU A 361 21.83 22.34 -3.36
CA GLU A 361 22.02 22.30 -1.90
C GLU A 361 21.44 21.01 -1.29
N ALA A 362 20.20 20.65 -1.66
CA ALA A 362 19.59 19.41 -1.19
C ALA A 362 20.37 18.17 -1.65
N ARG A 363 20.88 18.16 -2.90
CA ARG A 363 21.76 17.10 -3.41
C ARG A 363 23.06 17.03 -2.60
N GLN A 364 23.68 18.17 -2.32
CA GLN A 364 24.91 18.22 -1.53
C GLN A 364 24.68 17.68 -0.11
N ASN A 365 23.54 17.98 0.52
CA ASN A 365 23.18 17.44 1.83
C ASN A 365 23.12 15.90 1.83
N TRP A 366 22.61 15.29 0.75
CA TRP A 366 22.63 13.83 0.58
C TRP A 366 24.03 13.28 0.36
N VAL A 367 24.83 13.93 -0.49
CA VAL A 367 26.23 13.55 -0.72
C VAL A 367 27.04 13.62 0.59
N ASP A 368 26.79 14.62 1.42
CA ASP A 368 27.45 14.79 2.72
C ASP A 368 27.04 13.70 3.73
N THR A 369 25.82 13.19 3.65
CA THR A 369 25.39 12.00 4.43
C THR A 369 26.17 10.75 4.00
N CYS A 370 26.38 10.55 2.70
CA CYS A 370 27.16 9.43 2.16
C CYS A 370 28.67 9.54 2.46
N LYS A 371 29.18 10.77 2.56
CA LYS A 371 30.61 11.07 2.81
C LYS A 371 31.15 10.46 4.10
N GLY A 372 30.28 10.10 5.06
CA GLY A 372 30.68 9.37 6.25
C GLY A 372 31.37 8.03 5.97
N CYS A 373 31.07 7.39 4.84
CA CYS A 373 31.58 6.06 4.47
C CYS A 373 32.10 5.96 3.02
N HIS A 374 31.77 6.92 2.15
CA HIS A 374 32.07 6.87 0.72
C HIS A 374 32.74 8.13 0.19
N SER A 375 33.42 8.01 -0.96
CA SER A 375 33.88 9.16 -1.72
C SER A 375 32.69 10.01 -2.20
N PRO A 376 32.71 11.35 -2.08
CA PRO A 376 31.65 12.23 -2.58
C PRO A 376 31.35 12.05 -4.08
N ARG A 377 32.38 11.74 -4.89
CA ARG A 377 32.20 11.47 -6.31
C ARG A 377 31.35 10.23 -6.55
N TRP A 378 31.67 9.12 -5.86
CA TRP A 378 30.89 7.89 -5.97
C TRP A 378 29.43 8.12 -5.56
N ALA A 379 29.18 8.85 -4.47
CA ALA A 379 27.83 9.17 -4.04
C ALA A 379 27.07 10.03 -5.07
N THR A 380 27.76 10.99 -5.69
CA THR A 380 27.18 11.83 -6.75
C THR A 380 26.77 10.99 -7.95
N ASP A 381 27.66 10.11 -8.43
CA ASP A 381 27.39 9.22 -9.58
C ASP A 381 26.17 8.31 -9.32
N GLN A 382 25.98 7.82 -8.08
CA GLN A 382 24.79 7.04 -7.70
C GLN A 382 23.49 7.85 -7.79
N PHE A 383 23.50 9.09 -7.31
CA PHE A 383 22.31 9.95 -7.38
C PHE A 383 22.01 10.42 -8.81
N GLU A 384 23.04 10.65 -9.64
CA GLU A 384 22.85 10.92 -11.07
C GLU A 384 22.21 9.72 -11.78
N ALA A 385 22.68 8.49 -11.49
CA ALA A 385 22.05 7.28 -12.01
C ALA A 385 20.58 7.13 -11.57
N MET A 386 20.26 7.48 -10.31
CA MET A 386 18.88 7.54 -9.84
C MET A 386 18.05 8.55 -10.65
N ASP A 387 18.56 9.76 -10.88
CA ASP A 387 17.85 10.79 -11.65
C ASP A 387 17.54 10.30 -13.08
N GLU A 388 18.51 9.69 -13.76
CA GLU A 388 18.32 9.13 -15.11
C GLU A 388 17.32 7.96 -15.12
N ALA A 389 17.42 7.04 -14.16
CA ALA A 389 16.51 5.90 -14.03
C ALA A 389 15.05 6.36 -13.81
N VAL A 390 14.84 7.41 -13.03
CA VAL A 390 13.52 8.02 -12.86
C VAL A 390 13.08 8.70 -14.15
N LYS A 391 13.92 9.49 -14.84
CA LYS A 391 13.54 10.13 -16.10
C LYS A 391 13.10 9.13 -17.18
N ILE A 392 13.82 8.01 -17.31
CA ILE A 392 13.47 6.97 -18.28
C ILE A 392 12.21 6.18 -17.87
N SER A 393 11.96 5.92 -16.58
CA SER A 393 10.73 5.24 -16.18
C SER A 393 9.48 6.03 -16.57
N PHE A 394 9.53 7.36 -16.52
CA PHE A 394 8.43 8.20 -16.92
C PHE A 394 8.20 8.27 -18.45
N THR A 395 9.14 7.82 -19.30
CA THR A 395 8.86 7.71 -20.75
C THR A 395 7.84 6.60 -21.00
N LYS A 396 7.99 5.46 -20.32
CA LYS A 396 7.08 4.31 -20.38
C LYS A 396 5.68 4.70 -19.89
N TRP A 397 5.61 5.44 -18.78
CA TRP A 397 4.35 5.98 -18.27
C TRP A 397 3.65 6.89 -19.29
N ARG A 398 4.38 7.82 -19.91
CA ARG A 398 3.80 8.72 -20.92
C ARG A 398 3.32 7.96 -22.17
N GLU A 399 4.03 6.93 -22.59
CA GLU A 399 3.60 6.06 -23.68
C GLU A 399 2.28 5.33 -23.34
N ALA A 400 2.18 4.74 -22.16
CA ALA A 400 0.95 4.13 -21.67
C ALA A 400 -0.22 5.13 -21.63
N MET A 401 -0.01 6.30 -21.03
CA MET A 401 -1.06 7.30 -20.90
C MET A 401 -1.53 7.84 -22.25
N LYS A 402 -0.66 7.95 -23.26
CA LYS A 402 -1.11 8.32 -24.61
C LYS A 402 -2.15 7.34 -25.14
N ILE A 403 -1.91 6.04 -25.00
CA ILE A 403 -2.82 4.98 -25.45
C ILE A 403 -4.15 5.06 -24.71
N VAL A 404 -4.08 5.20 -23.39
CA VAL A 404 -5.24 5.21 -22.49
C VAL A 404 -6.12 6.42 -22.75
N VAL A 405 -5.52 7.60 -22.89
CA VAL A 405 -6.24 8.86 -23.17
C VAL A 405 -6.86 8.84 -24.56
N ASP A 406 -6.20 8.26 -25.55
CA ASP A 406 -6.80 8.08 -26.88
C ASP A 406 -8.07 7.22 -26.79
N LEU A 407 -8.04 6.11 -26.08
CA LEU A 407 -9.23 5.26 -25.90
C LEU A 407 -10.36 6.00 -25.18
N TYR A 408 -10.04 6.78 -24.15
CA TYR A 408 -11.03 7.60 -23.46
C TYR A 408 -11.68 8.62 -24.41
N ASN A 409 -10.87 9.38 -25.14
CA ASN A 409 -11.35 10.39 -26.08
C ASN A 409 -12.14 9.77 -27.25
N ASP A 410 -11.75 8.58 -27.69
CA ASP A 410 -12.42 7.82 -28.75
C ASP A 410 -13.71 7.12 -28.25
N GLY A 411 -14.03 7.18 -26.95
CA GLY A 411 -15.19 6.49 -26.36
C GLY A 411 -15.09 4.98 -26.41
N MET A 412 -13.87 4.44 -26.27
CA MET A 412 -13.53 3.02 -26.47
C MET A 412 -13.15 2.29 -25.18
N LEU A 413 -13.24 2.91 -24.01
CA LEU A 413 -13.10 2.17 -22.75
C LEU A 413 -14.33 1.28 -22.55
N ASP A 414 -14.12 0.13 -21.93
CA ASP A 414 -15.20 -0.78 -21.52
C ASP A 414 -14.92 -1.23 -20.09
N PRO A 415 -15.65 -0.72 -19.10
CA PRO A 415 -16.71 0.29 -19.18
C PRO A 415 -16.18 1.73 -19.42
N MET A 416 -17.05 2.65 -19.88
CA MET A 416 -16.78 4.09 -19.79
C MET A 416 -17.14 4.63 -18.39
N PRO A 417 -16.65 5.82 -17.98
CA PRO A 417 -16.94 6.36 -16.64
C PRO A 417 -18.42 6.47 -16.28
N ASN A 418 -19.31 6.74 -17.24
CA ASN A 418 -20.77 6.81 -17.00
C ASN A 418 -21.43 5.45 -16.74
N ASP A 419 -20.75 4.37 -17.11
CA ASP A 419 -21.22 3.00 -16.94
C ASP A 419 -20.77 2.39 -15.60
N LEU A 420 -19.85 3.05 -14.90
CA LEU A 420 -19.39 2.68 -13.56
C LEU A 420 -20.33 3.21 -12.48
N ALA A 421 -20.13 2.76 -11.24
CA ALA A 421 -20.65 3.47 -10.08
C ALA A 421 -19.97 4.85 -9.94
N PRO A 422 -20.63 5.87 -9.36
CA PRO A 422 -20.04 7.18 -9.16
C PRO A 422 -18.83 7.11 -8.23
N ASP A 423 -17.85 7.97 -8.48
CA ASP A 423 -16.65 8.13 -7.64
C ASP A 423 -17.01 8.70 -6.24
N TYR A 424 -16.00 8.87 -5.37
CA TYR A 424 -16.24 9.40 -4.02
C TYR A 424 -16.96 10.77 -4.00
N ALA A 425 -16.84 11.54 -5.09
CA ALA A 425 -17.45 12.85 -5.29
C ALA A 425 -18.89 12.80 -5.81
N GLY A 426 -19.39 11.62 -6.17
CA GLY A 426 -20.69 11.46 -6.81
C GLY A 426 -20.63 11.69 -8.33
N HIS A 427 -19.42 11.72 -8.91
CA HIS A 427 -19.23 12.00 -10.33
C HIS A 427 -18.93 10.74 -11.15
N TYR A 428 -19.15 10.83 -12.45
CA TYR A 428 -18.80 9.81 -13.44
C TYR A 428 -17.59 10.27 -14.26
N THR A 429 -16.48 10.53 -13.56
CA THR A 429 -15.27 11.11 -14.15
C THR A 429 -14.20 10.05 -14.39
N PHE A 430 -13.46 10.20 -15.49
CA PHE A 430 -12.32 9.36 -15.80
C PHE A 430 -11.26 9.42 -14.70
N SER A 431 -10.83 8.27 -14.18
CA SER A 431 -10.03 8.21 -12.94
C SER A 431 -8.63 8.81 -13.09
N LEU A 432 -8.02 8.70 -14.28
CA LEU A 432 -6.62 9.07 -14.50
C LEU A 432 -6.42 10.53 -14.93
N LEU A 433 -7.50 11.25 -15.29
CA LEU A 433 -7.46 12.67 -15.63
C LEU A 433 -8.74 13.37 -15.16
N GLY A 434 -8.60 14.34 -14.26
CA GLY A 434 -9.71 15.14 -13.74
C GLY A 434 -10.54 14.46 -12.65
N GLY A 435 -10.54 13.12 -12.58
CA GLY A 435 -11.17 12.33 -11.52
C GLY A 435 -10.23 11.88 -10.42
N GLU A 436 -10.76 11.06 -9.51
CA GLU A 436 -10.02 10.37 -8.45
C GLU A 436 -9.18 9.23 -9.02
N GLY A 437 -7.84 9.35 -8.96
CA GLY A 437 -6.93 8.26 -9.28
C GLY A 437 -7.12 7.09 -8.31
N ARG A 438 -7.49 5.92 -8.82
CA ARG A 438 -7.87 4.75 -8.01
C ARG A 438 -7.67 3.43 -8.77
N MET A 439 -7.72 2.33 -8.02
CA MET A 439 -7.56 0.94 -8.49
C MET A 439 -8.84 0.10 -8.37
N TYR A 440 -9.95 0.70 -7.94
CA TYR A 440 -11.24 0.05 -7.71
C TYR A 440 -12.34 0.84 -8.44
N ASN A 441 -13.43 0.17 -8.85
CA ASN A 441 -14.54 0.80 -9.58
C ASN A 441 -14.04 1.64 -10.78
N VAL A 442 -13.28 0.99 -11.66
CA VAL A 442 -12.64 1.51 -12.88
C VAL A 442 -12.56 0.41 -13.93
N SER A 443 -12.32 0.77 -15.20
CA SER A 443 -11.98 -0.22 -16.22
C SER A 443 -10.62 -0.89 -15.95
N ASP A 444 -10.39 -2.08 -16.51
CA ASP A 444 -9.13 -2.81 -16.28
C ASP A 444 -7.91 -2.05 -16.78
N ILE A 445 -8.05 -1.32 -17.89
CA ILE A 445 -6.97 -0.49 -18.41
C ILE A 445 -6.67 0.73 -17.53
N GLU A 446 -7.69 1.29 -16.85
CA GLU A 446 -7.49 2.32 -15.84
C GLU A 446 -6.75 1.76 -14.62
N ARG A 447 -7.21 0.62 -14.07
CA ARG A 447 -6.54 -0.10 -12.97
C ARG A 447 -5.08 -0.38 -13.30
N THR A 448 -4.82 -0.99 -14.46
CA THR A 448 -3.47 -1.35 -14.91
C THR A 448 -2.57 -0.10 -15.03
N SER A 449 -3.12 1.00 -15.55
CA SER A 449 -2.37 2.26 -15.66
C SER A 449 -2.08 2.87 -14.28
N PHE A 450 -3.05 2.85 -13.37
CA PHE A 450 -2.84 3.27 -11.99
C PHE A 450 -1.70 2.48 -11.34
N GLU A 451 -1.70 1.15 -11.45
CA GLU A 451 -0.64 0.29 -10.91
C GLU A 451 0.72 0.59 -11.53
N MET A 452 0.76 0.80 -12.85
CA MET A 452 1.98 1.15 -13.56
C MET A 452 2.62 2.43 -12.99
N LEU A 453 1.82 3.45 -12.65
CA LEU A 453 2.32 4.67 -12.04
C LEU A 453 2.61 4.49 -10.55
N VAL A 454 1.59 4.13 -9.79
CA VAL A 454 1.58 4.19 -8.32
C VAL A 454 2.34 3.05 -7.70
N TYR A 455 2.39 1.85 -8.30
CA TYR A 455 3.12 0.72 -7.72
C TYR A 455 4.48 0.49 -8.39
N ILE A 456 4.64 0.81 -9.67
CA ILE A 456 5.84 0.39 -10.41
C ILE A 456 6.77 1.57 -10.71
N THR A 457 6.24 2.67 -11.23
CA THR A 457 7.06 3.86 -11.54
C THR A 457 7.67 4.44 -10.26
N ASN A 458 6.90 4.47 -9.17
CA ASN A 458 7.41 4.82 -7.85
C ASN A 458 8.56 3.89 -7.42
N ALA A 459 8.42 2.58 -7.64
CA ALA A 459 9.38 1.58 -7.18
C ALA A 459 10.76 1.76 -7.82
N VAL A 460 10.83 2.23 -9.08
CA VAL A 460 12.10 2.59 -9.72
C VAL A 460 12.83 3.67 -8.91
N TYR A 461 12.12 4.72 -8.49
CA TYR A 461 12.70 5.77 -7.65
C TYR A 461 13.17 5.21 -6.31
N LYS A 462 12.32 4.45 -5.60
CA LYS A 462 12.66 3.90 -4.29
C LYS A 462 13.83 2.92 -4.37
N ALA A 463 13.86 2.06 -5.39
CA ALA A 463 14.92 1.09 -5.58
C ALA A 463 16.28 1.77 -5.80
N MET A 464 16.33 2.75 -6.69
CA MET A 464 17.57 3.48 -6.97
C MET A 464 18.02 4.33 -5.78
N ALA A 465 17.09 4.95 -5.05
CA ALA A 465 17.41 5.73 -3.85
C ALA A 465 18.01 4.89 -2.70
N HIS A 466 17.68 3.59 -2.64
CA HIS A 466 18.14 2.69 -1.58
C HIS A 466 19.21 1.69 -2.06
N GLY A 467 19.66 1.76 -3.32
CA GLY A 467 20.68 0.87 -3.86
C GLY A 467 20.20 -0.56 -4.14
N ALA A 468 18.89 -0.76 -4.33
CA ALA A 468 18.29 -2.05 -4.67
C ALA A 468 18.44 -2.35 -6.16
N MET A 469 19.59 -2.92 -6.55
CA MET A 469 19.92 -3.17 -7.96
C MET A 469 18.89 -4.07 -8.66
N TYR A 470 18.50 -5.16 -8.01
CA TYR A 470 17.49 -6.08 -8.54
C TYR A 470 16.10 -5.42 -8.53
N GLY A 471 15.73 -4.77 -7.42
CA GLY A 471 14.48 -4.03 -7.28
C GLY A 471 14.25 -3.00 -8.40
N ALA A 472 15.28 -2.26 -8.81
CA ALA A 472 15.19 -1.23 -9.84
C ALA A 472 14.98 -1.79 -11.26
N THR A 473 15.32 -3.06 -11.49
CA THR A 473 15.34 -3.69 -12.82
C THR A 473 14.34 -4.85 -12.91
N TYR A 474 14.78 -6.06 -12.53
CA TYR A 474 14.03 -7.31 -12.64
C TYR A 474 12.96 -7.50 -11.56
N GLY A 475 13.12 -6.86 -10.41
CA GLY A 475 12.19 -6.92 -9.29
C GLY A 475 10.93 -6.12 -9.57
N LYS A 476 10.78 -4.98 -8.88
CA LYS A 476 9.56 -4.18 -8.90
C LYS A 476 9.64 -2.94 -9.81
N GLY A 477 10.76 -2.74 -10.49
CA GLY A 477 11.07 -1.54 -11.27
C GLY A 477 10.91 -1.71 -12.78
N ALA A 478 11.98 -1.43 -13.52
CA ALA A 478 11.93 -1.12 -14.95
C ALA A 478 11.29 -2.22 -15.83
N PHE A 479 11.60 -3.50 -15.61
CA PHE A 479 11.08 -4.60 -16.43
C PHE A 479 9.67 -5.02 -16.03
N LEU A 480 9.28 -4.79 -14.78
CA LEU A 480 7.88 -4.90 -14.37
C LEU A 480 7.05 -3.83 -15.09
N GLN A 481 7.60 -2.62 -15.22
CA GLN A 481 6.96 -1.53 -15.96
C GLN A 481 6.76 -1.86 -17.45
N ASP A 482 7.73 -2.55 -18.08
CA ASP A 482 7.59 -3.04 -19.46
C ASP A 482 6.44 -4.04 -19.61
N ARG A 483 6.27 -4.94 -18.64
CA ARG A 483 5.18 -5.93 -18.64
C ARG A 483 3.81 -5.25 -18.54
N TRP A 484 3.67 -4.23 -17.69
CA TRP A 484 2.43 -3.45 -17.57
C TRP A 484 2.16 -2.63 -18.83
N LEU A 485 3.19 -2.05 -19.46
CA LEU A 485 3.03 -1.37 -20.75
C LEU A 485 2.53 -2.34 -21.85
N ILE A 486 3.01 -3.58 -21.86
CA ILE A 486 2.51 -4.63 -22.78
C ILE A 486 1.05 -4.96 -22.48
N GLN A 487 0.67 -5.08 -21.21
CA GLN A 487 -0.73 -5.33 -20.83
C GLN A 487 -1.65 -4.20 -21.30
N ILE A 488 -1.26 -2.94 -21.09
CA ILE A 488 -2.01 -1.76 -21.56
C ILE A 488 -2.15 -1.77 -23.09
N LYS A 489 -1.07 -2.07 -23.83
CA LYS A 489 -1.11 -2.19 -25.30
C LYS A 489 -2.02 -3.31 -25.76
N SER A 490 -1.97 -4.46 -25.09
CA SER A 490 -2.80 -5.63 -25.41
C SER A 490 -4.28 -5.33 -25.18
N GLU A 491 -4.60 -4.72 -24.05
CA GLU A 491 -5.97 -4.35 -23.70
C GLU A 491 -6.52 -3.26 -24.64
N ALA A 492 -5.72 -2.25 -24.96
CA ALA A 492 -6.08 -1.25 -25.96
C ALA A 492 -6.37 -1.87 -27.35
N SER A 493 -5.55 -2.83 -27.77
CA SER A 493 -5.76 -3.57 -29.02
C SER A 493 -7.07 -4.36 -28.97
N ARG A 494 -7.37 -5.02 -27.85
CA ARG A 494 -8.63 -5.75 -27.62
C ARG A 494 -9.83 -4.81 -27.76
N LEU A 495 -9.84 -3.70 -27.03
CA LEU A 495 -10.92 -2.70 -27.03
C LEU A 495 -11.16 -2.12 -28.43
N ARG A 496 -10.10 -1.71 -29.14
CA ARG A 496 -10.21 -1.19 -30.51
C ARG A 496 -10.77 -2.23 -31.49
N ARG A 497 -10.35 -3.50 -31.36
CA ARG A 497 -10.85 -4.59 -32.22
C ARG A 497 -12.32 -4.89 -31.97
N PHE A 498 -12.75 -4.94 -30.70
CA PHE A 498 -14.17 -5.11 -30.38
C PHE A 498 -14.99 -3.96 -30.95
N LYS A 499 -14.58 -2.71 -30.72
CA LYS A 499 -15.30 -1.55 -31.26
C LYS A 499 -15.39 -1.57 -32.79
N ALA A 500 -14.32 -1.94 -33.48
CA ALA A 500 -14.31 -2.06 -34.93
C ALA A 500 -15.30 -3.13 -35.42
N LEU A 501 -15.35 -4.30 -34.76
CA LEU A 501 -16.28 -5.37 -35.09
C LEU A 501 -17.73 -4.97 -34.82
N GLU A 502 -18.01 -4.41 -33.64
CA GLU A 502 -19.33 -3.89 -33.26
C GLU A 502 -19.86 -2.88 -34.27
N ASN A 503 -19.04 -1.90 -34.65
CA ASN A 503 -19.39 -0.93 -35.68
C ASN A 503 -19.66 -1.58 -37.04
N GLN A 504 -18.88 -2.59 -37.42
CA GLN A 504 -19.04 -3.31 -38.69
C GLN A 504 -20.35 -4.12 -38.75
N VAL A 505 -20.77 -4.73 -37.64
CA VAL A 505 -22.00 -5.54 -37.57
C VAL A 505 -23.21 -4.76 -37.05
N GLY A 506 -23.05 -3.48 -36.70
CA GLY A 506 -24.11 -2.61 -36.21
C GLY A 506 -24.59 -2.96 -34.79
N ILE A 507 -23.72 -3.52 -33.94
CA ILE A 507 -23.99 -3.76 -32.52
C ILE A 507 -23.72 -2.48 -31.74
N GLU A 508 -24.71 -2.05 -30.95
CA GLU A 508 -24.54 -1.00 -29.95
C GLU A 508 -24.24 -1.67 -28.60
N HIS A 509 -22.94 -1.83 -28.29
CA HIS A 509 -22.52 -2.40 -27.01
C HIS A 509 -22.97 -1.52 -25.85
N LYS A 510 -23.48 -2.17 -24.81
CA LYS A 510 -23.81 -1.57 -23.52
C LYS A 510 -23.00 -2.29 -22.46
N ALA A 511 -22.25 -1.53 -21.67
CA ALA A 511 -21.52 -2.07 -20.55
C ALA A 511 -22.46 -2.88 -19.63
N TYR A 512 -21.96 -4.00 -19.14
CA TYR A 512 -22.74 -4.87 -18.26
C TYR A 512 -23.03 -4.22 -16.90
N ASP A 513 -24.17 -4.56 -16.32
CA ASP A 513 -24.67 -3.96 -15.08
C ASP A 513 -23.74 -4.15 -13.88
N PHE A 514 -22.94 -5.22 -13.86
CA PHE A 514 -21.98 -5.51 -12.78
C PHE A 514 -20.87 -4.46 -12.64
N TRP A 515 -20.66 -3.62 -13.66
CA TRP A 515 -19.75 -2.47 -13.56
C TRP A 515 -20.32 -1.36 -12.68
N LYS A 516 -21.65 -1.27 -12.59
CA LYS A 516 -22.37 -0.21 -11.91
C LYS A 516 -22.94 -0.66 -10.56
N HIS A 517 -23.47 -1.87 -10.50
CA HIS A 517 -24.20 -2.39 -9.36
C HIS A 517 -23.64 -3.73 -8.87
N GLY A 518 -23.84 -3.99 -7.58
CA GLY A 518 -23.35 -5.19 -6.92
C GLY A 518 -23.26 -4.98 -5.41
N GLU A 519 -23.29 -6.07 -4.64
CA GLU A 519 -23.36 -6.03 -3.17
C GLU A 519 -22.33 -5.08 -2.54
N TYR A 520 -21.09 -5.07 -3.04
CA TYR A 520 -20.06 -4.11 -2.60
C TYR A 520 -20.20 -2.72 -3.25
N THR A 521 -20.36 -2.68 -4.57
CA THR A 521 -20.37 -1.44 -5.36
C THR A 521 -21.50 -0.49 -4.94
N ASP A 522 -22.64 -1.04 -4.51
CA ASP A 522 -23.80 -0.28 -4.04
C ASP A 522 -23.59 0.38 -2.66
N MET A 523 -22.55 -0.02 -1.92
CA MET A 523 -22.23 0.57 -0.61
C MET A 523 -21.36 1.83 -0.70
N LEU A 524 -20.71 2.06 -1.85
CA LEU A 524 -19.75 3.16 -2.04
C LEU A 524 -20.39 4.53 -1.81
N LEU A 525 -19.59 5.45 -1.26
CA LEU A 525 -20.07 6.78 -0.88
C LEU A 525 -20.67 7.58 -2.04
N GLY A 526 -20.18 7.38 -3.27
CA GLY A 526 -20.59 8.14 -4.44
C GLY A 526 -22.10 8.21 -4.64
N TRP A 527 -22.81 7.12 -4.35
CA TRP A 527 -24.28 7.04 -4.44
C TRP A 527 -25.02 7.93 -3.45
N LYS A 528 -24.38 8.28 -2.33
CA LYS A 528 -24.96 9.02 -1.21
C LYS A 528 -24.63 10.52 -1.24
N ARG A 529 -23.79 10.96 -2.18
CA ARG A 529 -23.34 12.35 -2.31
C ARG A 529 -24.47 13.28 -2.72
N LYS A 530 -24.46 14.50 -2.20
CA LYS A 530 -25.47 15.53 -2.46
C LYS A 530 -24.87 16.94 -2.36
N PRO A 531 -25.39 17.93 -3.10
CA PRO A 531 -24.90 19.31 -2.98
C PRO A 531 -24.94 19.82 -1.53
N GLY A 532 -23.82 20.41 -1.08
CA GLY A 532 -23.70 21.00 0.26
C GLY A 532 -23.35 20.02 1.38
N ASP A 533 -23.01 18.77 1.07
CA ASP A 533 -22.64 17.74 2.05
C ASP A 533 -21.17 17.81 2.53
N VAL A 534 -20.38 18.76 2.00
CA VAL A 534 -19.01 19.07 2.41
C VAL A 534 -18.96 20.38 3.18
N ASP A 535 -18.44 20.35 4.40
CA ASP A 535 -18.22 21.55 5.22
C ASP A 535 -16.83 22.14 4.95
N LYS A 536 -16.72 22.98 3.91
CA LYS A 536 -15.43 23.59 3.55
C LYS A 536 -14.83 24.45 4.68
N ALA A 537 -15.64 24.98 5.60
CA ALA A 537 -15.17 25.77 6.73
C ALA A 537 -14.49 24.91 7.81
N ALA A 538 -14.73 23.59 7.80
CA ALA A 538 -14.09 22.63 8.70
C ALA A 538 -12.70 22.19 8.21
N CYS A 539 -12.21 22.67 7.06
CA CYS A 539 -10.82 22.44 6.67
C CYS A 539 -9.87 23.32 7.50
N LYS A 540 -9.30 22.74 8.57
CA LYS A 540 -8.35 23.41 9.47
C LYS A 540 -7.14 22.52 9.70
N HIS A 541 -6.16 22.61 8.79
CA HIS A 541 -4.85 21.98 8.98
C HIS A 541 -3.86 23.04 9.44
N GLU A 542 -3.01 22.74 10.42
CA GLU A 542 -2.05 23.67 11.06
C GLU A 542 -0.96 24.21 10.09
N GLY A 543 -1.33 24.96 9.04
CA GLY A 543 -0.41 25.55 8.06
C GLY A 543 -0.35 24.85 6.70
N GLU A 544 -1.22 23.88 6.42
CA GLU A 544 -1.33 23.20 5.12
C GLU A 544 -2.69 23.45 4.46
N LYS A 545 -2.74 23.32 3.13
CA LYS A 545 -3.99 23.40 2.35
C LYS A 545 -4.75 22.08 2.41
N CYS A 546 -6.07 22.14 2.24
CA CYS A 546 -6.89 20.96 2.03
C CYS A 546 -6.46 20.22 0.75
N LEU A 547 -6.51 18.89 0.75
CA LEU A 547 -6.15 18.05 -0.40
C LEU A 547 -7.16 18.12 -1.55
N VAL A 548 -8.41 18.40 -1.22
CA VAL A 548 -9.54 18.42 -2.16
C VAL A 548 -10.27 19.74 -2.00
N GLU A 549 -10.42 20.51 -3.08
CA GLU A 549 -11.18 21.77 -3.03
C GLU A 549 -12.70 21.59 -3.11
#